data_AF-A0A1A3NTV9-F1
#
_entry.id   AF-A0A1A3NTV9-F1
#
_cell.length_a   1.000
_cell.length_b   1.000
_cell.length_c   1.000
_cell.angle_alpha   90.00
_cell.angle_beta   90.00
_cell.angle_gamma   90.00
#
_symmetry.space_group_name_H-M   'P 1'
#
loop_
_entity.id
_entity.type
_entity.pdbx_description
1 polymer ?
#
loop_
_entity_poly.entity_id
_entity_poly.type
_entity_poly.pdbx_seq_one_letter_code
_entity_poly.pdbx_strand_id
1 'polypeptide(L)'
;MNFSLLPPEINSLRMFLGAGSAPMLQASAAWSGLAEELGSAASSFASVTSNLAGQAWQGPAAKAMSAAAAPYAAFLEAASARALSASSQAQAVAGAFEAAKAATIHPEIIAANRQIFLNLVRSNFLGLNAPAIAAAESIYEEFWAADVAAMFGYHGGASAAAAQLSSWQQTLQGLPGIGQLFGGIGPAAPGDPNFGIGNLGGGNIGNGNTGSGNIGNGNTGSGNFGGGNNGNSNIGSGNWGAGNFGAGNRGDGNIGLGNSGLGNSGLMSVPGNNNIGLGNAGTNNFGIGNSGNGNQGAGNTGNNNIGFGLTGNNLAGIGNAYIDRTTGTFHFTGFNEGINNIGFGNSGNGNIGFFNSGDGNVGIFNSGAHFSASPDVGKLQGIGIGNSGFGNIGFGNSGEANFGFGNTSGFNTGIGNAGPTNTGLFNSGPQNTGMDNSGGFNTFDGNSGITNTGFFNSGNFNTGFGFTTDSGATSSGIGNTGTNMSGFYNRATDGTIFSGYQSGFFNTASGTTGPGSITGMGSGFFNTGVPTNLSGPTIAGFNSGFFNNGSLLTGFFSITRLLQELT
;
A
#
# COMPACT_ATOMS: atom_id res chain seq x y z
N MET A 1 1.32 -36.41 -14.98
CA MET A 1 0.57 -35.27 -14.41
C MET A 1 -0.08 -35.73 -13.11
N ASN A 2 -0.19 -34.87 -12.10
CA ASN A 2 -0.77 -35.26 -10.81
C ASN A 2 -2.11 -34.55 -10.57
N PHE A 3 -3.21 -35.17 -11.05
CA PHE A 3 -4.56 -34.57 -10.99
C PHE A 3 -5.12 -34.49 -9.58
N SER A 4 -4.66 -35.34 -8.66
CA SER A 4 -5.09 -35.32 -7.26
C SER A 4 -4.61 -34.08 -6.51
N LEU A 5 -3.54 -33.41 -6.96
CA LEU A 5 -3.10 -32.16 -6.32
C LEU A 5 -3.93 -30.94 -6.74
N LEU A 6 -4.90 -31.10 -7.63
CA LEU A 6 -5.73 -30.01 -8.14
C LEU A 6 -7.13 -30.08 -7.53
N PRO A 7 -7.72 -28.94 -7.14
CA PRO A 7 -9.08 -28.90 -6.63
C PRO A 7 -10.10 -29.15 -7.75
N PRO A 8 -11.34 -29.57 -7.42
CA PRO A 8 -12.38 -29.89 -8.39
C PRO A 8 -12.68 -28.71 -9.33
N GLU A 9 -12.62 -27.45 -8.88
CA GLU A 9 -12.83 -26.29 -9.76
C GLU A 9 -11.87 -26.28 -10.96
N ILE A 10 -10.61 -26.68 -10.75
CA ILE A 10 -9.59 -26.65 -11.81
C ILE A 10 -9.72 -27.85 -12.73
N ASN A 11 -9.94 -29.05 -12.16
CA ASN A 11 -10.12 -30.26 -12.97
C ASN A 11 -11.39 -30.16 -13.84
N SER A 12 -12.51 -29.75 -13.23
CA SER A 12 -13.76 -29.47 -13.93
C SER A 12 -13.60 -28.41 -15.03
N LEU A 13 -13.10 -27.22 -14.69
CA LEU A 13 -13.02 -26.12 -15.65
C LEU A 13 -12.16 -26.47 -16.87
N ARG A 14 -11.06 -27.21 -16.68
CA ARG A 14 -10.20 -27.67 -17.78
C ARG A 14 -10.90 -28.63 -18.74
N MET A 15 -11.83 -29.45 -18.25
CA MET A 15 -12.59 -30.40 -19.07
C MET A 15 -13.72 -29.72 -19.84
N PHE A 16 -14.35 -28.68 -19.27
CA PHE A 16 -15.48 -27.96 -19.88
C PHE A 16 -15.08 -26.79 -20.77
N LEU A 17 -13.87 -26.25 -20.63
CA LEU A 17 -13.33 -25.23 -21.54
C LEU A 17 -12.69 -25.83 -22.79
N GLY A 18 -12.71 -25.08 -23.88
CA GLY A 18 -12.04 -25.42 -25.14
C GLY A 18 -12.99 -25.84 -26.27
N ALA A 19 -12.41 -26.27 -27.39
CA ALA A 19 -13.14 -26.55 -28.63
C ALA A 19 -13.88 -27.91 -28.64
N GLY A 20 -13.75 -28.71 -27.58
CA GLY A 20 -14.33 -30.06 -27.50
C GLY A 20 -13.66 -31.08 -28.42
N SER A 21 -14.35 -32.20 -28.66
CA SER A 21 -13.85 -33.33 -29.48
C SER A 21 -13.92 -33.10 -30.99
N ALA A 22 -14.69 -32.12 -31.46
CA ALA A 22 -14.97 -31.92 -32.88
C ALA A 22 -13.69 -31.76 -33.75
N PRO A 23 -12.67 -30.96 -33.37
CA PRO A 23 -11.43 -30.87 -34.15
C PRO A 23 -10.69 -32.20 -34.26
N MET A 24 -10.72 -33.04 -33.22
CA MET A 24 -10.08 -34.35 -33.24
C MET A 24 -10.83 -35.34 -34.14
N LEU A 25 -12.16 -35.29 -34.16
CA LEU A 25 -12.98 -36.07 -35.07
C LEU A 25 -12.78 -35.66 -36.54
N GLN A 26 -12.61 -34.36 -36.81
CA GLN A 26 -12.24 -33.87 -38.14
C GLN A 26 -10.85 -34.37 -38.55
N ALA A 27 -9.87 -34.37 -37.64
CA ALA A 27 -8.55 -34.94 -37.89
C ALA A 27 -8.63 -36.44 -38.18
N SER A 28 -9.46 -37.20 -37.46
CA SER A 28 -9.72 -38.62 -37.76
C SER A 28 -10.25 -38.79 -39.20
N ALA A 29 -11.26 -38.02 -39.60
CA ALA A 29 -11.80 -38.10 -40.95
C ALA A 29 -10.75 -37.79 -42.02
N ALA A 30 -9.91 -36.78 -41.80
CA ALA A 30 -8.82 -36.44 -42.72
C ALA A 30 -7.77 -37.55 -42.83
N TRP A 31 -7.39 -38.18 -41.70
CA TRP A 31 -6.47 -39.32 -41.69
C TRP A 31 -7.06 -40.55 -42.39
N SER A 32 -8.37 -40.78 -42.26
CA SER A 32 -9.07 -41.84 -42.99
C SER A 32 -9.03 -41.59 -44.50
N GLY A 33 -9.35 -40.37 -44.95
CA GLY A 33 -9.29 -40.01 -46.37
C GLY A 33 -7.87 -40.14 -46.94
N LEU A 34 -6.85 -39.73 -46.18
CA LEU A 34 -5.46 -39.93 -46.60
C LEU A 34 -5.09 -41.42 -46.73
N ALA A 35 -5.59 -42.27 -45.83
CA ALA A 35 -5.35 -43.71 -45.91
C ALA A 35 -5.92 -44.31 -47.21
N GLU A 36 -7.13 -43.89 -47.60
CA GLU A 36 -7.81 -44.32 -48.84
C GLU A 36 -7.05 -43.87 -50.10
N GLU A 37 -6.60 -42.61 -50.14
CA GLU A 37 -5.82 -42.07 -51.26
C GLU A 37 -4.46 -42.78 -51.39
N LEU A 38 -3.76 -42.99 -50.29
CA LEU A 38 -2.46 -43.71 -50.29
C LEU A 38 -2.61 -45.18 -50.69
N GLY A 39 -3.67 -45.85 -50.23
CA GLY A 39 -3.95 -47.24 -50.61
C GLY A 39 -4.33 -47.38 -52.10
N SER A 40 -5.09 -46.42 -52.62
CA SER A 40 -5.42 -46.34 -54.04
C SER A 40 -4.18 -46.06 -54.90
N ALA A 41 -3.32 -45.15 -54.46
CA ALA A 41 -2.04 -44.85 -55.11
C ALA A 41 -1.11 -46.08 -55.14
N ALA A 42 -1.01 -46.82 -54.03
CA ALA A 42 -0.23 -48.05 -53.95
C ALA A 42 -0.74 -49.10 -54.94
N SER A 43 -2.06 -49.34 -54.96
CA SER A 43 -2.71 -50.30 -55.87
C SER A 43 -2.49 -49.92 -57.34
N SER A 44 -2.62 -48.63 -57.67
CA SER A 44 -2.37 -48.10 -59.02
C SER A 44 -0.91 -48.29 -59.43
N PHE A 45 0.04 -47.92 -58.57
CA PHE A 45 1.48 -48.05 -58.84
C PHE A 45 1.89 -49.52 -59.02
N ALA A 46 1.39 -50.41 -58.15
CA ALA A 46 1.61 -51.84 -58.26
C ALA A 46 1.05 -52.41 -59.58
N SER A 47 -0.18 -52.01 -59.96
CA SER A 47 -0.79 -52.43 -61.23
C SER A 47 -0.02 -51.96 -62.45
N VAL A 48 0.45 -50.70 -62.49
CA VAL A 48 1.24 -50.18 -63.61
C VAL A 48 2.55 -50.95 -63.72
N THR A 49 3.22 -51.17 -62.58
CA THR A 49 4.50 -51.90 -62.53
C THR A 49 4.34 -53.36 -62.97
N SER A 50 3.28 -54.05 -62.51
CA SER A 50 3.01 -55.44 -62.90
C SER A 50 2.63 -55.57 -64.37
N ASN A 51 1.84 -54.65 -64.91
CA ASN A 51 1.46 -54.64 -66.32
C ASN A 51 2.68 -54.40 -67.21
N LEU A 52 3.55 -53.47 -66.84
CA LEU A 52 4.79 -53.17 -67.59
C LEU A 52 5.74 -54.38 -67.61
N ALA A 53 5.91 -55.07 -66.47
CA ALA A 53 6.76 -56.24 -66.35
C ALA A 53 6.17 -57.52 -66.99
N GLY A 54 4.83 -57.60 -67.10
CA GLY A 54 4.11 -58.78 -67.60
C GLY A 54 3.90 -58.84 -69.12
N GLN A 55 4.18 -57.75 -69.84
CA GLN A 55 3.97 -57.65 -71.30
C GLN A 55 5.25 -57.93 -72.10
N ALA A 56 5.53 -57.18 -73.17
CA ALA A 56 6.62 -57.45 -74.12
C ALA A 56 8.03 -57.24 -73.54
N TRP A 57 8.18 -56.53 -72.42
CA TRP A 57 9.47 -56.25 -71.79
C TRP A 57 9.81 -57.31 -70.74
N GLN A 58 10.42 -58.41 -71.18
CA GLN A 58 10.85 -59.51 -70.32
C GLN A 58 12.37 -59.68 -70.31
N GLY A 59 12.93 -60.07 -69.16
CA GLY A 59 14.36 -60.35 -68.99
C GLY A 59 14.97 -59.73 -67.71
N PRO A 60 16.30 -59.84 -67.53
CA PRO A 60 16.99 -59.38 -66.31
C PRO A 60 16.75 -57.91 -65.95
N ALA A 61 16.65 -57.02 -66.96
CA ALA A 61 16.42 -55.59 -66.77
C ALA A 61 15.00 -55.29 -66.22
N ALA A 62 13.97 -55.94 -66.76
CA ALA A 62 12.59 -55.80 -66.27
C ALA A 62 12.45 -56.33 -64.83
N LYS A 63 13.14 -57.42 -64.50
CA LYS A 63 13.21 -57.97 -63.14
C LYS A 63 13.92 -57.02 -62.17
N ALA A 64 15.02 -56.40 -62.58
CA ALA A 64 15.73 -55.42 -61.77
C ALA A 64 14.91 -54.15 -61.52
N MET A 65 14.19 -53.65 -62.53
CA MET A 65 13.30 -52.48 -62.37
C MET A 65 12.12 -52.79 -61.45
N SER A 66 11.48 -53.95 -61.60
CA SER A 66 10.40 -54.40 -60.71
C SER A 66 10.88 -54.52 -59.26
N ALA A 67 12.09 -55.05 -59.06
CA ALA A 67 12.70 -55.13 -57.73
C ALA A 67 13.01 -53.73 -57.14
N ALA A 68 13.41 -52.76 -57.96
CA ALA A 68 13.68 -51.39 -57.53
C ALA A 68 12.40 -50.59 -57.23
N ALA A 69 11.28 -50.90 -57.87
CA ALA A 69 9.98 -50.24 -57.65
C ALA A 69 9.23 -50.79 -56.42
N ALA A 70 9.46 -52.05 -56.05
CA ALA A 70 8.78 -52.71 -54.93
C ALA A 70 8.83 -51.94 -53.59
N PRO A 71 9.98 -51.35 -53.18
CA PRO A 71 10.06 -50.58 -51.94
C PRO A 71 9.12 -49.37 -51.88
N TYR A 72 8.83 -48.74 -53.03
CA TYR A 72 7.92 -47.59 -53.08
C TYR A 72 6.45 -48.01 -52.95
N ALA A 73 6.04 -49.11 -53.59
CA ALA A 73 4.71 -49.67 -53.39
C ALA A 73 4.48 -50.07 -51.92
N ALA A 74 5.46 -50.78 -51.33
CA ALA A 74 5.42 -51.19 -49.93
C ALA A 74 5.41 -49.97 -48.98
N PHE A 75 6.12 -48.89 -49.32
CA PHE A 75 6.05 -47.63 -48.57
C PHE A 75 4.64 -47.04 -48.55
N LEU A 76 3.98 -46.96 -49.70
CA LEU A 76 2.64 -46.39 -49.81
C LEU A 76 1.59 -47.22 -49.05
N GLU A 77 1.67 -48.56 -49.12
CA GLU A 77 0.80 -49.45 -48.34
C GLU A 77 1.04 -49.29 -46.83
N ALA A 78 2.30 -49.23 -46.39
CA ALA A 78 2.64 -49.01 -44.98
C ALA A 78 2.16 -47.63 -44.49
N ALA A 79 2.29 -46.60 -45.33
CA ALA A 79 1.80 -45.25 -45.04
C ALA A 79 0.26 -45.21 -44.94
N SER A 80 -0.45 -45.91 -45.83
CA SER A 80 -1.92 -46.05 -45.80
C SER A 80 -2.39 -46.70 -44.49
N ALA A 81 -1.82 -47.86 -44.14
CA ALA A 81 -2.18 -48.57 -42.90
C ALA A 81 -1.94 -47.72 -41.64
N ARG A 82 -0.89 -46.90 -41.64
CA ARG A 82 -0.58 -45.99 -40.53
C ARG A 82 -1.51 -44.80 -40.45
N ALA A 83 -1.90 -44.22 -41.58
CA ALA A 83 -2.91 -43.18 -41.63
C ALA A 83 -4.26 -43.71 -41.08
N LEU A 84 -4.63 -44.94 -41.41
CA LEU A 84 -5.82 -45.59 -40.85
C LEU A 84 -5.71 -45.80 -39.33
N SER A 85 -4.55 -46.28 -38.84
CA SER A 85 -4.29 -46.38 -37.41
C SER A 85 -4.37 -45.03 -36.71
N ALA A 86 -3.81 -43.96 -37.29
CA ALA A 86 -3.91 -42.60 -36.75
C ALA A 86 -5.37 -42.11 -36.65
N SER A 87 -6.19 -42.41 -37.66
CA SER A 87 -7.62 -42.14 -37.61
C SER A 87 -8.31 -42.85 -36.44
N SER A 88 -8.06 -44.15 -36.27
CA SER A 88 -8.65 -44.93 -35.17
C SER A 88 -8.24 -44.41 -33.78
N GLN A 89 -6.98 -44.00 -33.61
CA GLN A 89 -6.50 -43.47 -32.33
C GLN A 89 -7.06 -42.07 -32.06
N ALA A 90 -7.25 -41.24 -33.09
CA ALA A 90 -7.92 -39.95 -32.94
C ALA A 90 -9.38 -40.12 -32.48
N GLN A 91 -10.11 -41.13 -32.99
CA GLN A 91 -11.45 -41.47 -32.50
C GLN A 91 -11.42 -41.96 -31.05
N ALA A 92 -10.45 -42.80 -30.69
CA ALA A 92 -10.29 -43.30 -29.33
C ALA A 92 -10.02 -42.16 -28.33
N VAL A 93 -9.17 -41.19 -28.69
CA VAL A 93 -8.90 -39.99 -27.87
C VAL A 93 -10.15 -39.12 -27.74
N ALA A 94 -10.89 -38.90 -28.83
CA ALA A 94 -12.14 -38.16 -28.80
C ALA A 94 -13.17 -38.83 -27.88
N GLY A 95 -13.31 -40.16 -27.97
CA GLY A 95 -14.18 -40.94 -27.08
C GLY A 95 -13.75 -40.88 -25.62
N ALA A 96 -12.45 -40.96 -25.34
CA ALA A 96 -11.92 -40.81 -23.98
C ALA A 96 -12.20 -39.42 -23.39
N PHE A 97 -12.12 -38.37 -24.19
CA PHE A 97 -12.48 -37.01 -23.78
C PHE A 97 -13.97 -36.90 -23.43
N GLU A 98 -14.87 -37.39 -24.30
CA GLU A 98 -16.31 -37.31 -24.03
C GLU A 98 -16.72 -38.13 -22.80
N ALA A 99 -16.13 -39.32 -22.62
CA ALA A 99 -16.35 -40.14 -21.42
C ALA A 99 -15.89 -39.42 -20.14
N ALA A 100 -14.72 -38.78 -20.19
CA ALA A 100 -14.20 -38.01 -19.07
C ALA A 100 -15.08 -36.80 -18.76
N LYS A 101 -15.46 -36.03 -19.78
CA LYS A 101 -16.34 -34.86 -19.63
C LYS A 101 -17.70 -35.23 -19.04
N ALA A 102 -18.26 -36.38 -19.41
CA ALA A 102 -19.52 -36.87 -18.84
C ALA A 102 -19.38 -37.30 -17.37
N ALA A 103 -18.20 -37.77 -16.96
CA ALA A 103 -17.93 -38.21 -15.59
C ALA A 103 -17.46 -37.07 -14.65
N THR A 104 -16.96 -35.97 -15.21
CA THR A 104 -16.51 -34.77 -14.47
C THR A 104 -17.70 -33.97 -13.95
N ILE A 105 -17.59 -33.45 -12.72
CA ILE A 105 -18.61 -32.61 -12.10
C ILE A 105 -18.72 -31.28 -12.85
N HIS A 106 -19.93 -30.75 -13.00
CA HIS A 106 -20.11 -29.46 -13.65
C HIS A 106 -19.64 -28.31 -12.72
N PRO A 107 -18.89 -27.30 -13.21
CA PRO A 107 -18.39 -26.19 -12.38
C PRO A 107 -19.44 -25.46 -11.55
N GLU A 108 -20.67 -25.34 -12.06
CA GLU A 108 -21.78 -24.68 -11.32
C GLU A 108 -22.21 -25.46 -10.07
N ILE A 109 -22.11 -26.79 -10.08
CA ILE A 109 -22.45 -27.63 -8.92
C ILE A 109 -21.42 -27.41 -7.80
N ILE A 110 -20.14 -27.31 -8.16
CA ILE A 110 -19.05 -27.01 -7.21
C ILE A 110 -19.24 -25.61 -6.63
N ALA A 111 -19.53 -24.61 -7.48
CA ALA A 111 -19.79 -23.24 -7.04
C ALA A 111 -21.00 -23.17 -6.08
N ALA A 112 -22.09 -23.89 -6.37
CA ALA A 112 -23.25 -23.95 -5.50
C ALA A 112 -22.92 -24.54 -4.12
N ASN A 113 -22.15 -25.63 -4.06
CA ASN A 113 -21.67 -26.20 -2.80
C ASN A 113 -20.82 -25.19 -2.00
N ARG A 114 -19.89 -24.48 -2.64
CA ARG A 114 -19.06 -23.46 -1.97
C ARG A 114 -19.90 -22.29 -1.41
N GLN A 115 -20.96 -21.88 -2.11
CA GLN A 115 -21.89 -20.85 -1.59
C GLN A 115 -22.68 -21.35 -0.37
N ILE A 116 -23.15 -22.60 -0.39
CA ILE A 116 -23.82 -23.23 0.76
C ILE A 116 -22.87 -23.27 1.96
N PHE A 117 -21.63 -23.72 1.77
CA PHE A 117 -20.60 -23.75 2.81
C PHE A 117 -20.38 -22.36 3.43
N LEU A 118 -20.19 -21.32 2.61
CA LEU A 118 -19.98 -19.95 3.10
C LEU A 118 -21.18 -19.42 3.89
N ASN A 119 -22.41 -19.71 3.46
CA ASN A 119 -23.62 -19.32 4.18
C ASN A 119 -23.77 -20.04 5.52
N LEU A 120 -23.42 -21.33 5.58
CA LEU A 120 -23.41 -22.11 6.82
C LEU A 120 -22.38 -21.57 7.82
N VAL A 121 -21.16 -21.25 7.35
CA VAL A 121 -20.09 -20.65 8.18
C VAL A 121 -20.50 -19.29 8.72
N ARG A 122 -21.05 -18.41 7.86
CA ARG A 122 -21.49 -17.06 8.27
C ARG A 122 -22.62 -17.08 9.31
N SER A 123 -23.47 -18.10 9.28
CA SER A 123 -24.57 -18.27 10.24
C SER A 123 -24.20 -19.10 11.48
N ASN A 124 -22.95 -19.60 11.58
CA ASN A 124 -22.52 -20.51 12.64
C ASN A 124 -22.09 -19.81 13.95
N PHE A 125 -22.76 -18.73 14.35
CA PHE A 125 -22.37 -17.94 15.54
C PHE A 125 -22.35 -18.77 16.83
N LEU A 126 -23.26 -19.76 16.95
CA LEU A 126 -23.40 -20.64 18.11
C LEU A 126 -22.78 -22.04 17.93
N GLY A 127 -22.10 -22.29 16.81
CA GLY A 127 -21.53 -23.62 16.51
C GLY A 127 -22.56 -24.70 16.09
N LEU A 128 -23.85 -24.38 16.02
CA LEU A 128 -24.93 -25.34 15.73
C LEU A 128 -24.93 -25.87 14.30
N ASN A 129 -24.29 -25.16 13.35
CA ASN A 129 -24.19 -25.60 11.95
C ASN A 129 -23.00 -26.53 11.69
N ALA A 130 -22.20 -26.90 12.71
CA ALA A 130 -21.01 -27.74 12.52
C ALA A 130 -21.28 -29.06 11.75
N PRO A 131 -22.37 -29.81 12.01
CA PRO A 131 -22.69 -31.01 11.21
C PRO A 131 -23.00 -30.71 9.74
N ALA A 132 -23.69 -29.59 9.46
CA ALA A 132 -24.04 -29.19 8.11
C ALA A 132 -22.82 -28.69 7.31
N ILE A 133 -21.88 -28.02 7.99
CA ILE A 133 -20.59 -27.62 7.41
C ILE A 133 -19.79 -28.87 7.02
N ALA A 134 -19.67 -29.84 7.93
CA ALA A 134 -18.98 -31.10 7.65
C ALA A 134 -19.62 -31.88 6.49
N ALA A 135 -20.95 -31.87 6.38
CA ALA A 135 -21.65 -32.48 5.26
C ALA A 135 -21.36 -31.76 3.92
N ALA A 136 -21.32 -30.43 3.92
CA ALA A 136 -20.96 -29.65 2.73
C ALA A 136 -19.51 -29.90 2.28
N GLU A 137 -18.58 -30.00 3.24
CA GLU A 137 -17.18 -30.37 2.96
C GLU A 137 -17.05 -31.81 2.45
N SER A 138 -17.78 -32.78 3.02
CA SER A 138 -17.77 -34.17 2.54
C SER A 138 -18.22 -34.27 1.08
N ILE A 139 -19.27 -33.55 0.69
CA ILE A 139 -19.75 -33.51 -0.71
C ILE A 139 -18.69 -32.88 -1.63
N TYR A 140 -17.98 -31.86 -1.16
CA TYR A 140 -16.91 -31.24 -1.94
C TYR A 140 -15.74 -32.22 -2.18
N GLU A 141 -15.37 -33.02 -1.18
CA GLU A 141 -14.37 -34.08 -1.33
C GLU A 141 -14.84 -35.19 -2.29
N GLU A 142 -16.14 -35.50 -2.33
CA GLU A 142 -16.71 -36.42 -3.33
C GLU A 142 -16.57 -35.85 -4.75
N PHE A 143 -16.78 -34.54 -4.94
CA PHE A 143 -16.55 -33.89 -6.24
C PHE A 143 -15.09 -33.97 -6.66
N TRP A 144 -14.17 -33.69 -5.74
CA TRP A 144 -12.73 -33.83 -5.99
C TRP A 144 -12.37 -35.26 -6.40
N ALA A 145 -12.84 -36.27 -5.67
CA ALA A 145 -12.58 -37.67 -5.99
C ALA A 145 -13.13 -38.09 -7.37
N ALA A 146 -14.36 -37.68 -7.71
CA ALA A 146 -14.98 -37.96 -9.00
C ALA A 146 -14.19 -37.34 -10.17
N ASP A 147 -13.81 -36.07 -10.03
CA ASP A 147 -13.02 -35.35 -11.05
C ASP A 147 -11.63 -35.97 -11.24
N VAL A 148 -10.97 -36.33 -10.14
CA VAL A 148 -9.66 -37.00 -10.18
C VAL A 148 -9.79 -38.35 -10.90
N ALA A 149 -10.80 -39.15 -10.59
CA ALA A 149 -11.05 -40.41 -11.27
C ALA A 149 -11.32 -40.23 -12.77
N ALA A 150 -12.14 -39.24 -13.15
CA ALA A 150 -12.41 -38.90 -14.54
C ALA A 150 -11.13 -38.51 -15.29
N MET A 151 -10.27 -37.68 -14.68
CA MET A 151 -9.01 -37.25 -15.29
C MET A 151 -7.97 -38.37 -15.40
N PHE A 152 -7.91 -39.29 -14.43
CA PHE A 152 -7.09 -40.49 -14.55
C PHE A 152 -7.59 -41.42 -15.66
N GLY A 153 -8.91 -41.59 -15.78
CA GLY A 153 -9.54 -42.32 -16.88
C GLY A 153 -9.20 -41.71 -18.24
N TYR A 154 -9.30 -40.38 -18.36
CA TYR A 154 -8.93 -39.64 -19.57
C TYR A 154 -7.46 -39.85 -19.93
N HIS A 155 -6.55 -39.65 -18.97
CA HIS A 155 -5.12 -39.83 -19.18
C HIS A 155 -4.80 -41.26 -19.56
N GLY A 156 -5.42 -42.26 -18.92
CA GLY A 156 -5.26 -43.67 -19.26
C GLY A 156 -5.69 -43.97 -20.69
N GLY A 157 -6.90 -43.53 -21.08
CA GLY A 157 -7.43 -43.71 -22.43
C GLY A 157 -6.58 -43.02 -23.50
N ALA A 158 -6.23 -41.75 -23.28
CA ALA A 158 -5.42 -40.98 -24.22
C ALA A 158 -3.98 -41.51 -24.33
N SER A 159 -3.36 -41.92 -23.21
CA SER A 159 -2.02 -42.53 -23.23
C SER A 159 -2.01 -43.88 -23.90
N ALA A 160 -3.04 -44.70 -23.67
CA ALA A 160 -3.19 -45.99 -24.35
C ALA A 160 -3.34 -45.80 -25.87
N ALA A 161 -4.15 -44.84 -26.29
CA ALA A 161 -4.32 -44.52 -27.71
C ALA A 161 -3.02 -43.99 -28.34
N ALA A 162 -2.31 -43.10 -27.65
CA ALA A 162 -1.01 -42.59 -28.09
C ALA A 162 0.05 -43.69 -28.18
N ALA A 163 0.05 -44.67 -27.27
CA ALA A 163 1.00 -45.78 -27.27
C ALA A 163 0.83 -46.73 -28.48
N GLN A 164 -0.35 -46.76 -29.11
CA GLN A 164 -0.59 -47.52 -30.34
C GLN A 164 -0.02 -46.82 -31.59
N LEU A 165 0.37 -45.55 -31.50
CA LEU A 165 1.01 -44.84 -32.61
C LEU A 165 2.50 -45.17 -32.65
N SER A 166 2.90 -45.93 -33.67
CA SER A 166 4.32 -46.26 -33.92
C SER A 166 5.09 -45.06 -34.49
N SER A 167 6.38 -44.95 -34.22
CA SER A 167 7.19 -43.79 -34.66
C SER A 167 7.47 -43.80 -36.16
N TRP A 168 7.62 -42.61 -36.77
CA TRP A 168 8.01 -42.47 -38.19
C TRP A 168 9.42 -43.00 -38.44
N GLN A 169 10.33 -42.79 -37.49
CA GLN A 169 11.70 -43.26 -37.54
C GLN A 169 11.79 -44.79 -37.65
N GLN A 170 11.02 -45.54 -36.86
CA GLN A 170 11.02 -47.02 -36.93
C GLN A 170 10.54 -47.55 -38.28
N THR A 171 9.57 -46.88 -38.90
CA THR A 171 9.08 -47.27 -40.24
C THR A 171 10.08 -46.92 -41.33
N LEU A 172 10.70 -45.74 -41.26
CA LEU A 172 11.78 -45.36 -42.19
C LEU A 172 13.01 -46.26 -42.06
N GLN A 173 13.31 -46.77 -40.87
CA GLN A 173 14.39 -47.75 -40.64
C GLN A 173 14.05 -49.14 -41.18
N GLY A 174 12.77 -49.52 -41.18
CA GLY A 174 12.27 -50.75 -41.79
C GLY A 174 12.14 -50.69 -43.32
N LEU A 175 12.28 -49.50 -43.91
CA LEU A 175 12.18 -49.27 -45.35
C LEU A 175 13.58 -49.35 -46.00
N PRO A 176 13.78 -50.16 -47.05
CA PRO A 176 15.08 -50.28 -47.71
C PRO A 176 15.59 -48.92 -48.22
N GLY A 177 16.71 -48.41 -47.67
CA GLY A 177 17.55 -47.36 -48.28
C GLY A 177 17.48 -45.90 -47.74
N ILE A 178 16.61 -45.55 -46.77
CA ILE A 178 16.39 -44.13 -46.38
C ILE A 178 17.22 -43.63 -45.18
N GLY A 179 17.74 -44.52 -44.32
CA GLY A 179 18.38 -44.14 -43.05
C GLY A 179 19.68 -43.31 -43.10
N GLN A 180 20.24 -43.02 -44.28
CA GLN A 180 21.59 -42.45 -44.42
C GLN A 180 21.67 -40.92 -44.62
N LEU A 181 20.55 -40.18 -44.72
CA LEU A 181 20.55 -38.77 -45.17
C LEU A 181 20.57 -37.68 -44.06
N PHE A 182 20.39 -37.99 -42.77
CA PHE A 182 20.02 -36.99 -41.74
C PHE A 182 20.96 -36.81 -40.51
N GLY A 183 22.29 -36.99 -40.61
CA GLY A 183 23.21 -36.63 -39.49
C GLY A 183 23.96 -35.31 -39.75
N GLY A 184 23.99 -34.25 -38.92
CA GLY A 184 23.44 -33.93 -37.59
C GLY A 184 23.62 -32.42 -37.28
N ILE A 185 22.95 -31.89 -36.24
CA ILE A 185 22.92 -30.48 -35.79
C ILE A 185 24.00 -30.25 -34.71
N GLY A 186 24.94 -29.32 -34.91
CA GLY A 186 26.03 -29.01 -33.97
C GLY A 186 26.29 -27.49 -33.83
N PRO A 187 27.05 -27.06 -32.79
CA PRO A 187 27.36 -25.64 -32.55
C PRO A 187 28.24 -25.05 -33.66
N ALA A 188 28.04 -23.76 -33.94
CA ALA A 188 28.73 -23.07 -35.04
C ALA A 188 30.25 -23.01 -34.82
N ALA A 189 31.02 -23.45 -35.81
CA ALA A 189 32.48 -23.43 -35.84
C ALA A 189 33.01 -22.15 -36.52
N PRO A 190 34.26 -21.71 -36.25
CA PRO A 190 34.86 -20.50 -36.84
C PRO A 190 34.93 -20.47 -38.38
N GLY A 191 34.70 -21.60 -39.06
CA GLY A 191 34.65 -21.71 -40.52
C GLY A 191 33.24 -21.77 -41.11
N ASP A 192 32.19 -21.76 -40.28
CA ASP A 192 30.82 -21.84 -40.78
C ASP A 192 30.43 -20.55 -41.51
N PRO A 193 29.66 -20.64 -42.61
CA PRO A 193 29.31 -19.47 -43.41
C PRO A 193 28.63 -18.37 -42.60
N ASN A 194 29.08 -17.13 -42.78
CA ASN A 194 28.37 -15.95 -42.29
C ASN A 194 27.41 -15.43 -43.36
N PHE A 195 26.27 -14.89 -42.95
CA PHE A 195 25.29 -14.24 -43.80
C PHE A 195 25.19 -12.75 -43.44
N GLY A 196 25.71 -11.87 -44.30
CA GLY A 196 25.74 -10.41 -44.13
C GLY A 196 27.15 -9.81 -44.19
N ILE A 197 27.29 -8.51 -43.92
CA ILE A 197 28.51 -7.72 -44.17
C ILE A 197 29.25 -7.42 -42.86
N GLY A 198 30.59 -7.50 -42.90
CA GLY A 198 31.44 -7.07 -41.78
C GLY A 198 31.45 -8.02 -40.58
N ASN A 199 31.09 -9.29 -40.76
CA ASN A 199 31.15 -10.31 -39.72
C ASN A 199 32.55 -10.93 -39.58
N LEU A 200 32.98 -11.21 -38.35
CA LEU A 200 34.25 -11.86 -37.99
C LEU A 200 33.96 -13.08 -37.09
N GLY A 201 34.38 -14.29 -37.51
CA GLY A 201 34.05 -15.58 -36.87
C GLY A 201 33.14 -16.43 -37.76
N GLY A 202 32.34 -17.37 -37.21
CA GLY A 202 31.54 -18.31 -38.02
C GLY A 202 30.06 -18.43 -37.64
N GLY A 203 29.20 -18.73 -38.61
CA GLY A 203 27.77 -18.98 -38.42
C GLY A 203 26.94 -17.76 -37.96
N ASN A 204 27.36 -16.53 -38.30
CA ASN A 204 26.64 -15.31 -37.94
C ASN A 204 25.59 -14.91 -39.00
N ILE A 205 24.46 -14.36 -38.58
CA ILE A 205 23.38 -13.83 -39.43
C ILE A 205 23.15 -12.35 -39.10
N GLY A 206 23.38 -11.44 -40.06
CA GLY A 206 23.29 -9.98 -39.91
C GLY A 206 24.62 -9.28 -40.18
N ASN A 207 24.81 -8.05 -39.70
CA ASN A 207 25.99 -7.22 -40.04
C ASN A 207 26.85 -6.86 -38.81
N GLY A 208 28.16 -6.74 -39.01
CA GLY A 208 29.09 -6.17 -38.03
C GLY A 208 29.28 -7.00 -36.75
N ASN A 209 29.07 -8.32 -36.80
CA ASN A 209 29.22 -9.19 -35.63
C ASN A 209 30.66 -9.71 -35.48
N THR A 210 31.17 -9.79 -34.25
CA THR A 210 32.47 -10.38 -33.91
C THR A 210 32.30 -11.54 -32.93
N GLY A 211 32.56 -12.77 -33.36
CA GLY A 211 32.34 -14.02 -32.63
C GLY A 211 31.59 -15.05 -33.48
N SER A 212 31.00 -16.08 -32.85
CA SER A 212 30.30 -17.14 -33.59
C SER A 212 28.82 -17.26 -33.22
N GLY A 213 27.97 -17.67 -34.16
CA GLY A 213 26.56 -18.00 -33.90
C GLY A 213 25.67 -16.82 -33.49
N ASN A 214 26.00 -15.59 -33.87
CA ASN A 214 25.18 -14.42 -33.56
C ASN A 214 24.06 -14.21 -34.59
N ILE A 215 22.88 -13.78 -34.13
CA ILE A 215 21.75 -13.39 -34.97
C ILE A 215 21.38 -11.93 -34.65
N GLY A 216 21.55 -11.04 -35.63
CA GLY A 216 21.33 -9.59 -35.50
C GLY A 216 22.55 -8.76 -35.88
N ASN A 217 22.65 -7.52 -35.41
CA ASN A 217 23.68 -6.57 -35.85
C ASN A 217 24.58 -6.07 -34.72
N GLY A 218 25.88 -5.90 -34.99
CA GLY A 218 26.81 -5.18 -34.11
C GLY A 218 27.11 -5.89 -32.79
N ASN A 219 27.02 -7.22 -32.73
CA ASN A 219 27.33 -7.96 -31.51
C ASN A 219 28.82 -8.27 -31.38
N THR A 220 29.37 -8.18 -30.17
CA THR A 220 30.74 -8.62 -29.82
C THR A 220 30.64 -9.77 -28.82
N GLY A 221 31.18 -10.94 -29.13
CA GLY A 221 30.99 -12.20 -28.39
C GLY A 221 30.18 -13.23 -29.21
N SER A 222 29.81 -14.35 -28.60
CA SER A 222 29.18 -15.49 -29.31
C SER A 222 27.77 -15.82 -28.82
N GLY A 223 26.94 -16.35 -29.72
CA GLY A 223 25.60 -16.87 -29.40
C GLY A 223 24.57 -15.81 -29.01
N ASN A 224 24.73 -14.55 -29.43
CA ASN A 224 23.79 -13.47 -29.11
C ASN A 224 22.62 -13.43 -30.10
N PHE A 225 21.42 -13.11 -29.62
CA PHE A 225 20.22 -12.86 -30.43
C PHE A 225 19.72 -11.43 -30.21
N GLY A 226 19.74 -10.60 -31.24
CA GLY A 226 19.42 -9.17 -31.18
C GLY A 226 20.63 -8.28 -31.52
N GLY A 227 20.63 -7.02 -31.08
CA GLY A 227 21.59 -6.02 -31.57
C GLY A 227 22.45 -5.33 -30.51
N GLY A 228 23.71 -5.07 -30.83
CA GLY A 228 24.61 -4.25 -30.00
C GLY A 228 24.98 -4.88 -28.65
N ASN A 229 24.97 -6.21 -28.54
CA ASN A 229 25.37 -6.89 -27.31
C ASN A 229 26.90 -7.03 -27.21
N ASN A 230 27.45 -6.92 -26.00
CA ASN A 230 28.87 -7.13 -25.70
C ASN A 230 29.03 -8.23 -24.63
N GLY A 231 29.43 -9.42 -25.06
CA GLY A 231 29.53 -10.65 -24.26
C GLY A 231 28.79 -11.81 -24.93
N ASN A 232 28.49 -12.89 -24.19
CA ASN A 232 28.02 -14.15 -24.77
C ASN A 232 26.57 -14.47 -24.40
N SER A 233 25.85 -15.16 -25.30
CA SER A 233 24.54 -15.76 -25.01
C SER A 233 23.47 -14.76 -24.53
N ASN A 234 23.52 -13.50 -24.98
CA ASN A 234 22.51 -12.50 -24.64
C ASN A 234 21.34 -12.54 -25.64
N ILE A 235 20.12 -12.31 -25.15
CA ILE A 235 18.90 -12.18 -25.94
C ILE A 235 18.32 -10.77 -25.74
N GLY A 236 18.10 -10.05 -26.84
CA GLY A 236 17.66 -8.65 -26.87
C GLY A 236 18.79 -7.70 -27.28
N SER A 237 18.77 -6.46 -26.79
CA SER A 237 19.64 -5.40 -27.35
C SER A 237 20.42 -4.60 -26.30
N GLY A 238 21.66 -4.24 -26.64
CA GLY A 238 22.48 -3.35 -25.82
C GLY A 238 22.89 -3.94 -24.47
N ASN A 239 22.94 -5.27 -24.34
CA ASN A 239 23.36 -5.93 -23.10
C ASN A 239 24.89 -6.03 -23.02
N TRP A 240 25.46 -5.87 -21.83
CA TRP A 240 26.88 -6.07 -21.53
C TRP A 240 27.04 -7.17 -20.50
N GLY A 241 27.80 -8.22 -20.81
CA GLY A 241 27.99 -9.41 -19.98
C GLY A 241 27.45 -10.66 -20.64
N ALA A 242 27.19 -11.71 -19.88
CA ALA A 242 26.76 -13.01 -20.39
C ALA A 242 25.35 -13.42 -19.93
N GLY A 243 24.60 -14.07 -20.82
CA GLY A 243 23.32 -14.71 -20.47
C GLY A 243 22.19 -13.76 -20.08
N ASN A 244 22.23 -12.51 -20.53
CA ASN A 244 21.16 -11.54 -20.23
C ASN A 244 19.97 -11.70 -21.18
N PHE A 245 18.75 -11.50 -20.69
CA PHE A 245 17.52 -11.44 -21.48
C PHE A 245 16.85 -10.07 -21.33
N GLY A 246 16.59 -9.36 -22.43
CA GLY A 246 15.98 -8.03 -22.44
C GLY A 246 16.94 -6.97 -22.98
N ALA A 247 16.90 -5.75 -22.43
CA ALA A 247 17.66 -4.64 -23.01
C ALA A 247 18.38 -3.76 -22.00
N GLY A 248 19.58 -3.30 -22.39
CA GLY A 248 20.39 -2.36 -21.61
C GLY A 248 20.90 -2.92 -20.27
N ASN A 249 20.96 -4.24 -20.11
CA ASN A 249 21.46 -4.85 -18.89
C ASN A 249 23.00 -4.82 -18.85
N ARG A 250 23.58 -4.65 -17.67
CA ARG A 250 25.04 -4.67 -17.43
C ARG A 250 25.40 -5.67 -16.32
N GLY A 251 26.25 -6.64 -16.64
CA GLY A 251 26.59 -7.79 -15.81
C GLY A 251 25.98 -9.08 -16.37
N ASP A 252 25.92 -10.15 -15.58
CA ASP A 252 25.57 -11.49 -16.09
C ASP A 252 24.22 -11.98 -15.57
N GLY A 253 23.50 -12.73 -16.40
CA GLY A 253 22.27 -13.44 -16.03
C GLY A 253 21.09 -12.54 -15.68
N ASN A 254 21.07 -11.28 -16.11
CA ASN A 254 19.96 -10.37 -15.81
C ASN A 254 18.79 -10.58 -16.78
N ILE A 255 17.57 -10.48 -16.28
CA ILE A 255 16.32 -10.57 -17.04
C ILE A 255 15.55 -9.26 -16.89
N GLY A 256 15.22 -8.59 -18.00
CA GLY A 256 14.43 -7.37 -18.02
C GLY A 256 15.20 -6.18 -18.59
N LEU A 257 15.02 -4.99 -18.00
CA LEU A 257 15.46 -3.73 -18.61
C LEU A 257 16.35 -2.91 -17.67
N GLY A 258 17.52 -2.51 -18.15
CA GLY A 258 18.39 -1.56 -17.46
C GLY A 258 18.90 -2.04 -16.10
N ASN A 259 19.04 -3.36 -15.91
CA ASN A 259 19.57 -3.90 -14.65
C ASN A 259 21.10 -3.82 -14.61
N SER A 260 21.67 -3.60 -13.43
CA SER A 260 23.12 -3.58 -13.22
C SER A 260 23.55 -4.52 -12.09
N GLY A 261 24.37 -5.51 -12.42
CA GLY A 261 24.93 -6.52 -11.51
C GLY A 261 24.66 -7.94 -12.00
N LEU A 262 24.55 -8.90 -11.08
CA LEU A 262 24.41 -10.33 -11.41
C LEU A 262 23.00 -10.84 -11.08
N GLY A 263 22.37 -11.57 -12.00
CA GLY A 263 21.16 -12.36 -11.71
C GLY A 263 19.92 -11.54 -11.35
N ASN A 264 19.83 -10.25 -11.70
CA ASN A 264 18.66 -9.45 -11.39
C ASN A 264 17.52 -9.73 -12.37
N SER A 265 16.28 -9.76 -11.88
CA SER A 265 15.07 -9.94 -12.69
C SER A 265 14.10 -8.78 -12.47
N GLY A 266 13.93 -7.91 -13.47
CA GLY A 266 12.96 -6.81 -13.42
C GLY A 266 13.41 -5.56 -14.16
N LEU A 267 12.99 -4.39 -13.67
CA LEU A 267 13.23 -3.10 -14.32
C LEU A 267 14.06 -2.20 -13.41
N MET A 268 15.13 -1.63 -13.98
CA MET A 268 15.99 -0.63 -13.32
C MET A 268 16.50 -1.10 -11.94
N SER A 269 17.00 -2.34 -11.80
CA SER A 269 17.72 -2.72 -10.59
C SER A 269 19.10 -2.04 -10.60
N VAL A 270 19.38 -1.17 -9.63
CA VAL A 270 20.54 -0.27 -9.64
C VAL A 270 21.32 -0.39 -8.34
N PRO A 271 22.66 -0.37 -8.41
CA PRO A 271 23.53 -1.55 -8.48
C PRO A 271 23.16 -2.66 -7.46
N GLY A 272 23.20 -3.93 -7.88
CA GLY A 272 22.87 -5.03 -6.98
C GLY A 272 22.88 -6.42 -7.61
N ASN A 273 22.76 -7.49 -6.80
CA ASN A 273 22.72 -8.88 -7.28
C ASN A 273 21.44 -9.60 -6.84
N ASN A 274 20.91 -10.48 -7.68
CA ASN A 274 19.78 -11.37 -7.40
C ASN A 274 18.51 -10.63 -6.92
N ASN A 275 18.32 -9.38 -7.34
CA ASN A 275 17.11 -8.64 -7.01
C ASN A 275 15.98 -9.00 -7.97
N ILE A 276 14.76 -9.08 -7.46
CA ILE A 276 13.55 -9.32 -8.25
C ILE A 276 12.60 -8.13 -8.08
N GLY A 277 12.22 -7.48 -9.17
CA GLY A 277 11.23 -6.39 -9.19
C GLY A 277 11.77 -5.05 -9.72
N LEU A 278 11.33 -3.93 -9.15
CA LEU A 278 11.57 -2.59 -9.69
C LEU A 278 12.47 -1.77 -8.76
N GLY A 279 13.58 -1.21 -9.25
CA GLY A 279 14.31 -0.18 -8.50
C GLY A 279 14.99 -0.66 -7.22
N ASN A 280 15.23 -1.96 -7.05
CA ASN A 280 15.91 -2.50 -5.88
C ASN A 280 17.42 -2.26 -5.96
N ALA A 281 18.03 -1.90 -4.83
CA ALA A 281 19.46 -1.67 -4.65
C ALA A 281 20.04 -2.59 -3.56
N GLY A 282 21.22 -3.17 -3.80
CA GLY A 282 21.84 -4.17 -2.91
C GLY A 282 21.57 -5.60 -3.36
N THR A 283 21.37 -6.57 -2.45
CA THR A 283 21.31 -7.99 -2.84
C THR A 283 20.07 -8.74 -2.37
N ASN A 284 19.59 -9.70 -3.16
CA ASN A 284 18.48 -10.60 -2.80
C ASN A 284 17.18 -9.90 -2.37
N ASN A 285 16.92 -8.69 -2.88
CA ASN A 285 15.67 -7.99 -2.57
C ASN A 285 14.54 -8.41 -3.51
N PHE A 286 13.33 -8.55 -2.99
CA PHE A 286 12.12 -8.86 -3.74
C PHE A 286 11.09 -7.75 -3.59
N GLY A 287 10.68 -7.12 -4.68
CA GLY A 287 9.62 -6.11 -4.73
C GLY A 287 10.08 -4.76 -5.31
N ILE A 288 9.73 -3.64 -4.67
CA ILE A 288 9.86 -2.30 -5.27
C ILE A 288 10.67 -1.36 -4.40
N GLY A 289 11.76 -0.79 -4.93
CA GLY A 289 12.48 0.31 -4.29
C GLY A 289 13.12 -0.03 -2.95
N ASN A 290 13.48 -1.30 -2.72
CA ASN A 290 14.17 -1.70 -1.50
C ASN A 290 15.66 -1.36 -1.60
N SER A 291 16.26 -0.92 -0.49
CA SER A 291 17.68 -0.60 -0.37
C SER A 291 18.33 -1.43 0.74
N GLY A 292 19.33 -2.23 0.40
CA GLY A 292 20.07 -3.12 1.31
C GLY A 292 19.96 -4.58 0.90
N ASN A 293 19.91 -5.53 1.84
CA ASN A 293 19.97 -6.95 1.51
C ASN A 293 18.80 -7.77 2.06
N GLY A 294 18.24 -8.66 1.24
CA GLY A 294 17.24 -9.64 1.66
C GLY A 294 15.87 -9.05 2.01
N ASN A 295 15.57 -7.82 1.57
CA ASN A 295 14.29 -7.18 1.86
C ASN A 295 13.19 -7.70 0.95
N GLN A 296 11.98 -7.86 1.48
CA GLN A 296 10.79 -8.29 0.75
C GLN A 296 9.68 -7.23 0.92
N GLY A 297 9.09 -6.77 -0.17
CA GLY A 297 8.02 -5.77 -0.18
C GLY A 297 8.45 -4.46 -0.85
N ALA A 298 8.13 -3.30 -0.30
CA ALA A 298 8.44 -2.03 -0.95
C ALA A 298 8.99 -0.93 -0.04
N GLY A 299 9.96 -0.16 -0.56
CA GLY A 299 10.52 1.00 0.11
C GLY A 299 11.24 0.69 1.42
N ASN A 300 11.70 -0.54 1.64
CA ASN A 300 12.43 -0.90 2.85
C ASN A 300 13.90 -0.48 2.74
N THR A 301 14.44 0.09 3.81
CA THR A 301 15.85 0.47 3.94
C THR A 301 16.50 -0.32 5.07
N GLY A 302 17.60 -1.03 4.77
CA GLY A 302 18.34 -1.89 5.68
C GLY A 302 18.31 -3.36 5.23
N ASN A 303 18.35 -4.34 6.14
CA ASN A 303 18.49 -5.76 5.79
C ASN A 303 17.40 -6.66 6.37
N ASN A 304 16.98 -7.67 5.60
CA ASN A 304 16.02 -8.71 5.97
C ASN A 304 14.64 -8.20 6.45
N ASN A 305 14.23 -7.03 5.95
CA ASN A 305 12.94 -6.46 6.27
C ASN A 305 11.85 -7.09 5.39
N ILE A 306 10.67 -7.36 5.96
CA ILE A 306 9.50 -7.90 5.24
C ILE A 306 8.32 -6.94 5.42
N GLY A 307 8.02 -6.11 4.43
CA GLY A 307 6.96 -5.13 4.58
C GLY A 307 7.04 -3.91 3.66
N PHE A 308 6.47 -2.81 4.14
CA PHE A 308 6.38 -1.56 3.40
C PHE A 308 6.95 -0.40 4.21
N GLY A 309 7.92 0.32 3.65
CA GLY A 309 8.46 1.55 4.24
C GLY A 309 9.20 1.36 5.57
N LEU A 310 9.82 0.20 5.79
CA LEU A 310 10.55 -0.10 7.02
C LEU A 310 11.97 0.47 6.96
N THR A 311 12.45 1.07 8.04
CA THR A 311 13.86 1.51 8.20
C THR A 311 14.48 0.80 9.39
N GLY A 312 15.49 -0.04 9.15
CA GLY A 312 16.13 -0.88 10.18
C GLY A 312 16.55 -2.24 9.65
N ASN A 313 16.79 -3.22 10.53
CA ASN A 313 17.12 -4.59 10.13
C ASN A 313 16.19 -5.60 10.80
N ASN A 314 15.86 -6.69 10.09
CA ASN A 314 15.03 -7.80 10.56
C ASN A 314 13.62 -7.37 11.01
N LEU A 315 13.06 -6.31 10.41
CA LEU A 315 11.72 -5.82 10.76
C LEU A 315 10.64 -6.47 9.88
N ALA A 316 9.44 -6.70 10.41
CA ALA A 316 8.28 -7.08 9.60
C ALA A 316 7.04 -6.26 9.93
N GLY A 317 6.44 -5.60 8.94
CA GLY A 317 5.30 -4.72 9.17
C GLY A 317 5.12 -3.62 8.12
N ILE A 318 4.53 -2.50 8.53
CA ILE A 318 4.21 -1.35 7.65
C ILE A 318 4.58 -0.06 8.38
N GLY A 319 5.49 0.72 7.80
CA GLY A 319 5.93 2.01 8.33
C GLY A 319 6.41 1.90 9.78
N ASN A 320 5.72 2.58 10.69
CA ASN A 320 6.04 2.59 12.12
C ASN A 320 5.30 1.51 12.95
N ALA A 321 4.63 0.56 12.29
CA ALA A 321 3.95 -0.58 12.92
C ALA A 321 4.64 -1.87 12.48
N TYR A 322 5.55 -2.40 13.28
CA TYR A 322 6.38 -3.54 12.89
C TYR A 322 6.79 -4.42 14.07
N ILE A 323 7.09 -5.68 13.78
CA ILE A 323 7.74 -6.60 14.71
C ILE A 323 9.24 -6.59 14.41
N ASP A 324 10.07 -6.34 15.42
CA ASP A 324 11.49 -6.66 15.36
C ASP A 324 11.65 -8.17 15.51
N ARG A 325 12.05 -8.85 14.44
CA ARG A 325 12.17 -10.32 14.40
C ARG A 325 13.43 -10.82 15.10
N THR A 326 14.37 -9.94 15.46
CA THR A 326 15.53 -10.31 16.29
C THR A 326 15.12 -10.41 17.76
N THR A 327 14.33 -9.45 18.25
CA THR A 327 13.91 -9.42 19.67
C THR A 327 12.53 -10.04 19.91
N GLY A 328 11.72 -10.22 18.87
CA GLY A 328 10.33 -10.64 18.97
C GLY A 328 9.37 -9.54 19.45
N THR A 329 9.85 -8.29 19.53
CA THR A 329 9.07 -7.17 20.09
C THR A 329 8.23 -6.49 19.00
N PHE A 330 6.96 -6.18 19.31
CA PHE A 330 6.11 -5.35 18.46
C PHE A 330 6.30 -3.87 18.80
N HIS A 331 6.60 -3.07 17.77
CA HIS A 331 6.77 -1.62 17.83
C HIS A 331 5.61 -0.97 17.09
N PHE A 332 5.01 0.02 17.74
CA PHE A 332 3.96 0.82 17.14
C PHE A 332 4.05 2.25 17.68
N THR A 333 4.38 3.22 16.83
CA THR A 333 4.49 4.63 17.23
C THR A 333 3.15 5.36 17.25
N GLY A 334 2.04 4.63 17.38
CA GLY A 334 0.74 5.22 17.62
C GLY A 334 0.14 6.00 16.45
N PHE A 335 0.61 5.86 15.21
CA PHE A 335 0.26 6.77 14.11
C PHE A 335 0.60 8.25 14.39
N ASN A 336 1.63 8.52 15.20
CA ASN A 336 2.10 9.88 15.36
C ASN A 336 2.86 10.35 14.10
N GLU A 337 2.58 11.56 13.64
CA GLU A 337 3.29 12.25 12.56
C GLU A 337 4.07 13.45 13.09
N GLY A 338 5.30 13.65 12.62
CA GLY A 338 6.20 14.70 13.13
C GLY A 338 7.17 14.18 14.20
N ILE A 339 7.66 15.08 15.05
CA ILE A 339 8.80 14.80 15.95
C ILE A 339 8.39 14.86 17.42
N ASN A 340 9.04 14.05 18.25
CA ASN A 340 8.88 14.06 19.72
C ASN A 340 7.44 13.87 20.24
N ASN A 341 6.54 13.32 19.43
CA ASN A 341 5.17 13.02 19.85
C ASN A 341 5.12 11.72 20.66
N ILE A 342 4.38 11.74 21.77
CA ILE A 342 4.19 10.61 22.68
C ILE A 342 2.69 10.29 22.77
N GLY A 343 2.32 9.02 22.57
CA GLY A 343 0.93 8.57 22.61
C GLY A 343 0.44 8.12 21.23
N PHE A 344 -0.78 8.50 20.83
CA PHE A 344 -1.42 7.99 19.60
C PHE A 344 -2.11 9.08 18.78
N GLY A 345 -1.89 9.09 17.47
CA GLY A 345 -2.59 9.92 16.49
C GLY A 345 -2.21 11.39 16.55
N ASN A 346 -1.09 11.75 17.19
CA ASN A 346 -0.66 13.14 17.30
C ASN A 346 0.08 13.61 16.05
N SER A 347 -0.13 14.85 15.62
CA SER A 347 0.58 15.47 14.49
C SER A 347 1.30 16.76 14.90
N GLY A 348 2.51 16.98 14.39
CA GLY A 348 3.34 18.15 14.69
C GLY A 348 4.49 17.85 15.65
N ASN A 349 4.82 18.73 16.60
CA ASN A 349 6.01 18.57 17.46
C ASN A 349 5.68 18.51 18.97
N GLY A 350 6.19 17.48 19.66
CA GLY A 350 6.22 17.48 21.12
C GLY A 350 4.87 17.33 21.80
N ASN A 351 3.88 16.74 21.12
CA ASN A 351 2.56 16.50 21.71
C ASN A 351 2.57 15.22 22.56
N ILE A 352 1.86 15.24 23.69
CA ILE A 352 1.71 14.10 24.60
C ILE A 352 0.22 13.78 24.74
N GLY A 353 -0.19 12.57 24.36
CA GLY A 353 -1.55 12.07 24.55
C GLY A 353 -2.18 11.55 23.25
N PHE A 354 -3.42 11.95 22.96
CA PHE A 354 -4.21 11.35 21.88
C PHE A 354 -4.76 12.40 20.91
N PHE A 355 -4.50 12.22 19.62
CA PHE A 355 -5.09 13.00 18.55
C PHE A 355 -4.89 14.52 18.68
N ASN A 356 -3.79 14.95 19.30
CA ASN A 356 -3.43 16.37 19.34
C ASN A 356 -2.77 16.78 18.02
N SER A 357 -2.95 18.05 17.64
CA SER A 357 -2.34 18.61 16.44
C SER A 357 -1.60 19.91 16.74
N GLY A 358 -0.52 20.17 16.01
CA GLY A 358 0.35 21.33 16.22
C GLY A 358 1.47 21.00 17.19
N ASP A 359 1.80 21.90 18.12
CA ASP A 359 3.00 21.81 18.95
C ASP A 359 2.70 21.86 20.45
N GLY A 360 3.42 21.05 21.23
CA GLY A 360 3.47 21.19 22.69
C GLY A 360 2.15 20.98 23.44
N ASN A 361 1.22 20.21 22.88
CA ASN A 361 -0.06 19.93 23.54
C ASN A 361 0.02 18.69 24.45
N VAL A 362 -0.65 18.73 25.60
CA VAL A 362 -0.77 17.61 26.54
C VAL A 362 -2.24 17.29 26.78
N GLY A 363 -2.68 16.12 26.31
CA GLY A 363 -4.04 15.63 26.53
C GLY A 363 -4.70 15.06 25.29
N ILE A 364 -5.92 15.46 24.97
CA ILE A 364 -6.72 14.83 23.91
C ILE A 364 -7.34 15.89 22.98
N PHE A 365 -7.23 15.72 21.66
CA PHE A 365 -7.86 16.61 20.65
C PHE A 365 -7.51 18.09 20.78
N ASN A 366 -6.38 18.43 21.41
CA ASN A 366 -5.94 19.83 21.46
C ASN A 366 -5.34 20.24 20.11
N SER A 367 -5.51 21.51 19.75
CA SER A 367 -5.02 22.10 18.51
C SER A 367 -4.38 23.46 18.77
N GLY A 368 -3.06 23.49 18.87
CA GLY A 368 -2.30 24.71 19.13
C GLY A 368 -0.98 24.66 18.38
N ALA A 369 -0.61 25.74 17.70
CA ALA A 369 0.71 25.86 17.07
C ALA A 369 1.63 26.66 17.97
N HIS A 370 2.95 26.45 17.93
CA HIS A 370 3.86 27.33 18.66
C HIS A 370 4.02 28.67 17.91
N PHE A 371 3.63 29.80 18.50
CA PHE A 371 3.91 31.11 17.94
C PHE A 371 5.20 31.68 18.52
N SER A 372 6.24 31.83 17.69
CA SER A 372 7.56 32.31 18.11
C SER A 372 7.59 33.74 18.69
N ALA A 373 6.48 34.48 18.66
CA ALA A 373 6.44 35.89 19.09
C ALA A 373 5.76 36.15 20.45
N SER A 374 5.27 35.13 21.16
CA SER A 374 4.81 35.28 22.55
C SER A 374 5.73 34.48 23.50
N PRO A 375 6.86 35.05 23.93
CA PRO A 375 7.80 34.38 24.83
C PRO A 375 7.21 34.07 26.22
N ASP A 376 6.00 34.55 26.52
CA ASP A 376 5.47 34.55 27.88
C ASP A 376 4.33 33.54 28.13
N VAL A 377 3.78 32.85 27.11
CA VAL A 377 2.68 31.88 27.31
C VAL A 377 3.10 30.40 27.40
N GLY A 378 4.41 30.15 27.57
CA GLY A 378 4.95 28.82 27.85
C GLY A 378 5.09 27.92 26.61
N LYS A 379 5.99 26.93 26.69
CA LYS A 379 6.20 25.94 25.61
C LYS A 379 4.99 25.00 25.42
N LEU A 380 4.16 24.88 26.44
CA LEU A 380 2.96 24.03 26.45
C LEU A 380 1.76 24.82 25.93
N GLN A 381 1.19 24.41 24.80
CA GLN A 381 0.13 25.17 24.10
C GLN A 381 -1.29 24.83 24.57
N GLY A 382 -1.50 23.61 25.06
CA GLY A 382 -2.80 23.16 25.54
C GLY A 382 -2.64 22.04 26.55
N ILE A 383 -3.29 22.14 27.71
CA ILE A 383 -3.37 21.06 28.69
C ILE A 383 -4.85 20.69 28.88
N GLY A 384 -5.21 19.44 28.60
CA GLY A 384 -6.57 18.92 28.80
C GLY A 384 -7.22 18.43 27.52
N ILE A 385 -8.47 18.78 27.24
CA ILE A 385 -9.24 18.18 26.13
C ILE A 385 -9.82 19.23 25.20
N GLY A 386 -9.58 19.10 23.89
CA GLY A 386 -10.28 19.89 22.88
C GLY A 386 -9.99 21.39 22.93
N ASN A 387 -8.88 21.81 23.53
CA ASN A 387 -8.49 23.21 23.53
C ASN A 387 -7.91 23.61 22.17
N SER A 388 -8.11 24.87 21.76
CA SER A 388 -7.56 25.43 20.53
C SER A 388 -6.86 26.77 20.77
N GLY A 389 -5.76 27.04 20.09
CA GLY A 389 -4.95 28.25 20.31
C GLY A 389 -3.76 28.02 21.24
N PHE A 390 -3.49 28.92 22.18
CA PHE A 390 -2.22 28.97 22.94
C PHE A 390 -2.45 29.04 24.45
N GLY A 391 -1.61 28.35 25.24
CA GLY A 391 -1.60 28.41 26.71
C GLY A 391 -2.91 28.00 27.41
N ASN A 392 -3.83 27.30 26.75
CA ASN A 392 -5.14 26.98 27.34
C ASN A 392 -5.08 25.75 28.25
N ILE A 393 -5.72 25.81 29.42
CA ILE A 393 -5.79 24.71 30.39
C ILE A 393 -7.25 24.36 30.70
N GLY A 394 -7.62 23.11 30.48
CA GLY A 394 -8.96 22.57 30.77
C GLY A 394 -9.61 21.96 29.53
N PHE A 395 -10.87 22.31 29.25
CA PHE A 395 -11.68 21.62 28.25
C PHE A 395 -12.34 22.59 27.27
N GLY A 396 -12.16 22.37 25.98
CA GLY A 396 -12.91 23.08 24.93
C GLY A 396 -12.66 24.59 24.89
N ASN A 397 -11.56 25.08 25.46
CA ASN A 397 -11.26 26.50 25.39
C ASN A 397 -10.69 26.88 24.00
N SER A 398 -10.90 28.12 23.57
CA SER A 398 -10.35 28.65 22.32
C SER A 398 -9.72 30.02 22.50
N GLY A 399 -8.61 30.28 21.79
CA GLY A 399 -7.87 31.52 21.89
C GLY A 399 -6.66 31.40 22.82
N GLU A 400 -6.45 32.32 23.75
CA GLU A 400 -5.19 32.45 24.50
C GLU A 400 -5.38 32.33 26.01
N ALA A 401 -4.53 31.54 26.67
CA ALA A 401 -4.33 31.53 28.12
C ALA A 401 -5.61 31.34 28.96
N ASN A 402 -6.63 30.64 28.46
CA ASN A 402 -7.85 30.40 29.21
C ASN A 402 -7.69 29.22 30.18
N PHE A 403 -8.33 29.32 31.34
CA PHE A 403 -8.35 28.31 32.38
C PHE A 403 -9.79 27.87 32.68
N GLY A 404 -10.12 26.60 32.45
CA GLY A 404 -11.44 26.02 32.76
C GLY A 404 -12.11 25.41 31.54
N PHE A 405 -13.40 25.72 31.30
CA PHE A 405 -14.24 25.01 30.34
C PHE A 405 -14.88 25.96 29.32
N GLY A 406 -14.73 25.70 28.02
CA GLY A 406 -15.52 26.36 26.97
C GLY A 406 -15.32 27.87 26.89
N ASN A 407 -14.21 28.42 27.38
CA ASN A 407 -13.94 29.86 27.28
C ASN A 407 -13.40 30.22 25.89
N THR A 408 -13.66 31.44 25.43
CA THR A 408 -13.22 31.93 24.12
C THR A 408 -12.55 33.30 24.24
N SER A 409 -11.69 33.68 23.28
CA SER A 409 -10.81 34.85 23.35
C SER A 409 -9.64 34.62 24.32
N GLY A 410 -9.35 35.53 25.24
CA GLY A 410 -8.09 35.53 25.99
C GLY A 410 -8.27 35.60 27.50
N PHE A 411 -7.38 34.93 28.24
CA PHE A 411 -7.18 35.13 29.68
C PHE A 411 -8.44 34.94 30.56
N ASN A 412 -9.38 34.07 30.20
CA ASN A 412 -10.55 33.80 31.05
C ASN A 412 -10.27 32.72 32.10
N THR A 413 -10.95 32.79 33.23
CA THR A 413 -10.99 31.74 34.26
C THR A 413 -12.42 31.33 34.57
N GLY A 414 -12.78 30.07 34.33
CA GLY A 414 -14.09 29.52 34.68
C GLY A 414 -14.75 28.80 33.51
N ILE A 415 -16.07 29.00 33.31
CA ILE A 415 -16.87 28.23 32.35
C ILE A 415 -17.59 29.15 31.37
N GLY A 416 -17.46 28.89 30.07
CA GLY A 416 -18.32 29.47 29.04
C GLY A 416 -18.18 30.99 28.87
N ASN A 417 -17.06 31.58 29.28
CA ASN A 417 -16.86 33.02 29.12
C ASN A 417 -16.46 33.37 27.67
N ALA A 418 -17.00 34.47 27.14
CA ALA A 418 -16.73 34.97 25.81
C ALA A 418 -16.22 36.42 25.83
N GLY A 419 -15.02 36.64 25.31
CA GLY A 419 -14.31 37.93 25.46
C GLY A 419 -13.19 37.82 26.50
N PRO A 420 -12.40 38.88 26.71
CA PRO A 420 -11.15 38.72 27.44
C PRO A 420 -11.29 38.87 28.96
N THR A 421 -10.43 38.15 29.70
CA THR A 421 -10.12 38.39 31.12
C THR A 421 -11.34 38.28 32.05
N ASN A 422 -12.31 37.41 31.78
CA ASN A 422 -13.45 37.18 32.67
C ASN A 422 -13.13 36.12 33.73
N THR A 423 -13.79 36.23 34.89
CA THR A 423 -13.75 35.22 35.96
C THR A 423 -15.17 34.77 36.30
N GLY A 424 -15.44 33.46 36.22
CA GLY A 424 -16.71 32.87 36.62
C GLY A 424 -17.42 32.17 35.47
N LEU A 425 -18.74 32.32 35.36
CA LEU A 425 -19.57 31.52 34.47
C LEU A 425 -20.30 32.38 33.43
N PHE A 426 -20.25 31.98 32.16
CA PHE A 426 -21.09 32.51 31.08
C PHE A 426 -21.07 34.04 30.90
N ASN A 427 -19.97 34.68 31.27
CA ASN A 427 -19.83 36.12 31.06
C ASN A 427 -19.50 36.42 29.59
N SER A 428 -20.00 37.53 29.07
CA SER A 428 -19.72 38.03 27.73
C SER A 428 -19.18 39.47 27.77
N GLY A 429 -18.15 39.74 26.96
CA GLY A 429 -17.42 41.00 26.99
C GLY A 429 -16.20 40.96 27.92
N PRO A 430 -15.57 42.12 28.20
CA PRO A 430 -14.30 42.18 28.93
C PRO A 430 -14.42 42.24 30.46
N GLN A 431 -13.52 41.55 31.16
CA GLN A 431 -13.22 41.76 32.58
C GLN A 431 -14.44 41.68 33.53
N ASN A 432 -15.37 40.75 33.33
CA ASN A 432 -16.47 40.50 34.27
C ASN A 432 -16.08 39.49 35.34
N THR A 433 -16.65 39.62 36.55
CA THR A 433 -16.50 38.67 37.66
C THR A 433 -17.86 38.19 38.13
N GLY A 434 -18.11 36.88 38.08
CA GLY A 434 -19.33 36.26 38.54
C GLY A 434 -20.04 35.51 37.41
N MET A 435 -21.36 35.67 37.27
CA MET A 435 -22.19 34.87 36.37
C MET A 435 -23.02 35.72 35.42
N ASP A 436 -23.25 35.24 34.20
CA ASP A 436 -24.24 35.76 33.24
C ASP A 436 -24.15 37.27 32.97
N ASN A 437 -22.97 37.87 33.16
CA ASN A 437 -22.79 39.29 32.88
C ASN A 437 -22.54 39.52 31.39
N SER A 438 -23.03 40.64 30.86
CA SER A 438 -22.79 41.09 29.49
C SER A 438 -22.26 42.52 29.47
N GLY A 439 -21.33 42.82 28.56
CA GLY A 439 -20.61 44.09 28.57
C GLY A 439 -19.33 44.01 29.40
N GLY A 440 -18.95 45.09 30.08
CA GLY A 440 -17.60 45.23 30.64
C GLY A 440 -17.56 45.47 32.14
N PHE A 441 -16.56 44.91 32.82
CA PHE A 441 -16.23 45.24 34.22
C PHE A 441 -17.39 45.02 35.20
N ASN A 442 -18.27 44.06 35.02
CA ASN A 442 -19.38 43.81 35.95
C ASN A 442 -18.98 42.82 37.07
N THR A 443 -19.53 42.97 38.27
CA THR A 443 -19.32 42.09 39.42
C THR A 443 -20.64 41.53 39.95
N PHE A 444 -20.65 40.23 40.25
CA PHE A 444 -21.79 39.36 40.62
C PHE A 444 -22.56 38.83 39.42
N ASP A 445 -23.87 39.09 39.29
CA ASP A 445 -24.75 38.25 38.47
C ASP A 445 -25.68 39.05 37.56
N GLY A 446 -25.81 38.61 36.30
CA GLY A 446 -26.83 39.07 35.38
C GLY A 446 -26.77 40.55 35.01
N ASN A 447 -25.62 41.21 35.17
CA ASN A 447 -25.51 42.63 34.83
C ASN A 447 -25.22 42.83 33.34
N SER A 448 -25.81 43.87 32.76
CA SER A 448 -25.57 44.30 31.38
C SER A 448 -25.09 45.75 31.36
N GLY A 449 -24.17 46.08 30.46
CA GLY A 449 -23.53 47.41 30.39
C GLY A 449 -22.14 47.40 31.02
N ILE A 450 -21.72 48.53 31.59
CA ILE A 450 -20.33 48.75 31.99
C ILE A 450 -20.22 49.08 33.49
N THR A 451 -19.32 48.39 34.19
CA THR A 451 -18.92 48.70 35.57
C THR A 451 -20.06 48.58 36.59
N ASN A 452 -20.89 47.54 36.56
CA ASN A 452 -21.93 47.34 37.58
C ASN A 452 -21.48 46.40 38.71
N THR A 453 -21.95 46.64 39.92
CA THR A 453 -21.77 45.76 41.08
C THR A 453 -23.13 45.37 41.65
N GLY A 454 -23.46 44.09 41.57
CA GLY A 454 -24.68 43.54 42.16
C GLY A 454 -25.45 42.69 41.16
N PHE A 455 -26.76 42.72 41.21
CA PHE A 455 -27.59 41.72 40.54
C PHE A 455 -28.54 42.37 39.54
N PHE A 456 -28.58 41.83 38.32
CA PHE A 456 -29.57 42.18 37.29
C PHE A 456 -29.63 43.67 36.92
N ASN A 457 -28.51 44.37 36.95
CA ASN A 457 -28.47 45.77 36.53
C ASN A 457 -28.38 45.87 35.00
N SER A 458 -29.07 46.85 34.41
CA SER A 458 -28.94 47.27 33.02
C SER A 458 -28.58 48.75 32.98
N GLY A 459 -27.44 49.09 32.37
CA GLY A 459 -26.87 50.44 32.40
C GLY A 459 -25.45 50.44 32.94
N ASN A 460 -24.93 51.62 33.32
CA ASN A 460 -23.53 51.78 33.69
C ASN A 460 -23.35 52.25 35.15
N PHE A 461 -22.30 51.75 35.79
CA PHE A 461 -21.83 52.19 37.12
C PHE A 461 -22.81 51.97 38.28
N ASN A 462 -23.74 51.02 38.16
CA ASN A 462 -24.75 50.77 39.19
C ASN A 462 -24.23 49.90 40.33
N THR A 463 -24.68 50.19 41.56
CA THR A 463 -24.36 49.40 42.76
C THR A 463 -25.64 48.97 43.46
N GLY A 464 -26.00 47.68 43.35
CA GLY A 464 -27.18 47.10 44.00
C GLY A 464 -27.96 46.17 43.07
N PHE A 465 -29.29 46.19 43.17
CA PHE A 465 -30.16 45.21 42.53
C PHE A 465 -31.14 45.89 41.56
N GLY A 466 -31.19 45.42 40.30
CA GLY A 466 -32.26 45.75 39.35
C GLY A 466 -32.29 47.18 38.83
N PHE A 467 -31.16 47.91 38.84
CA PHE A 467 -31.11 49.24 38.23
C PHE A 467 -31.21 49.17 36.70
N THR A 468 -31.86 50.16 36.08
CA THR A 468 -32.05 50.20 34.61
C THR A 468 -31.54 51.50 33.96
N THR A 469 -30.80 52.32 34.71
CA THR A 469 -30.28 53.62 34.27
C THR A 469 -28.85 53.80 34.74
N ASP A 470 -28.10 54.71 34.13
CA ASP A 470 -26.72 55.00 34.53
C ASP A 470 -26.68 55.82 35.84
N SER A 471 -25.78 55.46 36.77
CA SER A 471 -25.63 56.18 38.04
C SER A 471 -24.86 57.50 37.92
N GLY A 472 -24.13 57.69 36.81
CA GLY A 472 -23.22 58.83 36.59
C GLY A 472 -21.90 58.75 37.38
N ALA A 473 -21.66 57.66 38.11
CA ALA A 473 -20.38 57.42 38.80
C ALA A 473 -19.28 56.96 37.81
N THR A 474 -18.04 56.92 38.28
CA THR A 474 -16.88 56.41 37.52
C THR A 474 -16.44 55.02 37.96
N SER A 475 -17.11 54.46 38.98
CA SER A 475 -16.92 53.13 39.55
C SER A 475 -18.18 52.72 40.31
N SER A 476 -18.40 51.42 40.49
CA SER A 476 -19.46 50.86 41.33
C SER A 476 -18.86 50.01 42.45
N GLY A 477 -19.69 49.65 43.42
CA GLY A 477 -19.28 48.86 44.57
C GLY A 477 -18.59 49.70 45.65
N ILE A 478 -17.69 49.10 46.43
CA ILE A 478 -17.17 49.69 47.67
C ILE A 478 -15.64 49.65 47.67
N GLY A 479 -15.02 50.77 48.02
CA GLY A 479 -13.59 50.83 48.35
C GLY A 479 -12.63 50.70 47.16
N ASN A 480 -13.12 50.87 45.94
CA ASN A 480 -12.31 50.78 44.72
C ASN A 480 -11.43 52.03 44.52
N THR A 481 -10.21 51.85 44.02
CA THR A 481 -9.27 52.92 43.66
C THR A 481 -8.85 52.77 42.20
N GLY A 482 -9.16 53.75 41.37
CA GLY A 482 -8.95 53.72 39.91
C GLY A 482 -10.21 54.19 39.16
N THR A 483 -10.26 53.96 37.85
CA THR A 483 -11.43 54.24 37.00
C THR A 483 -12.05 52.96 36.43
N ASN A 484 -13.35 52.96 36.14
CA ASN A 484 -14.07 51.79 35.59
C ASN A 484 -13.90 50.53 36.45
N MET A 485 -14.12 50.68 37.75
CA MET A 485 -13.95 49.63 38.75
C MET A 485 -15.30 49.18 39.29
N SER A 486 -15.55 47.87 39.35
CA SER A 486 -16.69 47.31 40.06
C SER A 486 -16.24 46.34 41.14
N GLY A 487 -17.14 46.00 42.06
CA GLY A 487 -16.90 45.06 43.15
C GLY A 487 -16.32 45.72 44.39
N PHE A 488 -15.39 45.04 45.06
CA PHE A 488 -14.94 45.44 46.39
C PHE A 488 -13.44 45.57 46.48
N TYR A 489 -12.97 46.71 46.95
CA TYR A 489 -11.58 46.96 47.32
C TYR A 489 -10.56 46.63 46.22
N ASN A 490 -10.94 46.82 44.96
CA ASN A 490 -10.02 46.70 43.83
C ASN A 490 -9.18 47.98 43.70
N ARG A 491 -7.89 47.86 43.38
CA ARG A 491 -6.96 48.98 43.35
C ARG A 491 -6.01 48.89 42.16
N ALA A 492 -6.02 49.91 41.31
CA ALA A 492 -5.05 50.12 40.24
C ALA A 492 -4.42 51.52 40.39
N THR A 493 -3.09 51.60 40.38
CA THR A 493 -2.34 52.88 40.48
C THR A 493 -1.15 52.95 39.53
N ASP A 494 -0.61 54.15 39.33
CA ASP A 494 0.69 54.40 38.67
C ASP A 494 0.77 54.12 37.15
N GLY A 495 -0.36 53.78 36.52
CA GLY A 495 -0.46 53.63 35.07
C GLY A 495 -0.59 54.99 34.36
N THR A 496 0.20 55.21 33.31
CA THR A 496 0.26 56.49 32.58
C THR A 496 -0.74 56.58 31.44
N ILE A 497 -1.18 55.45 30.86
CA ILE A 497 -2.32 55.42 29.92
C ILE A 497 -3.64 55.36 30.71
N PHE A 498 -3.73 54.45 31.68
CA PHE A 498 -4.83 54.39 32.64
C PHE A 498 -4.47 53.56 33.87
N SER A 499 -5.27 53.72 34.93
CA SER A 499 -5.25 52.91 36.15
C SER A 499 -6.68 52.48 36.49
N GLY A 500 -7.07 51.25 36.15
CA GLY A 500 -8.47 50.85 36.30
C GLY A 500 -8.90 49.60 35.53
N TYR A 501 -10.19 49.55 35.16
CA TYR A 501 -10.79 48.46 34.38
C TYR A 501 -10.76 47.10 35.08
N GLN A 502 -11.13 47.08 36.37
CA GLN A 502 -11.16 45.84 37.15
C GLN A 502 -12.56 45.55 37.71
N SER A 503 -12.87 44.27 37.83
CA SER A 503 -14.05 43.77 38.54
C SER A 503 -13.64 42.77 39.62
N GLY A 504 -14.58 42.42 40.49
CA GLY A 504 -14.39 41.38 41.50
C GLY A 504 -13.94 41.91 42.86
N PHE A 505 -13.02 41.22 43.52
CA PHE A 505 -12.75 41.44 44.95
C PHE A 505 -11.26 41.51 45.23
N PHE A 506 -10.82 42.58 45.88
CA PHE A 506 -9.46 42.73 46.41
C PHE A 506 -8.36 42.54 45.35
N ASN A 507 -8.65 42.82 44.08
CA ASN A 507 -7.65 42.79 43.04
C ASN A 507 -6.78 44.05 43.14
N THR A 508 -5.47 43.88 43.11
CA THR A 508 -4.51 44.98 43.20
C THR A 508 -3.57 44.97 42.00
N ALA A 509 -3.16 46.13 41.51
CA ALA A 509 -2.14 46.27 40.49
C ALA A 509 -1.44 47.62 40.67
N SER A 510 -0.11 47.64 40.61
CA SER A 510 0.69 48.86 40.86
C SER A 510 2.15 48.68 40.41
N GLY A 511 2.94 49.75 40.50
CA GLY A 511 4.41 49.68 40.36
C GLY A 511 4.93 49.76 38.92
N THR A 512 4.07 50.01 37.94
CA THR A 512 4.53 50.27 36.57
C THR A 512 5.27 51.60 36.48
N THR A 513 6.29 51.69 35.64
CA THR A 513 7.04 52.94 35.40
C THR A 513 7.22 53.18 33.90
N GLY A 514 7.42 54.45 33.53
CA GLY A 514 7.68 54.86 32.15
C GLY A 514 6.43 55.26 31.34
N PRO A 515 6.61 55.92 30.19
CA PRO A 515 5.52 56.34 29.32
C PRO A 515 4.84 55.12 28.67
N GLY A 516 3.51 55.14 28.63
CA GLY A 516 2.71 54.07 28.01
C GLY A 516 2.32 52.94 28.98
N SER A 517 2.69 53.03 30.25
CA SER A 517 2.35 52.03 31.26
C SER A 517 0.85 51.87 31.50
N ILE A 518 0.44 50.63 31.77
CA ILE A 518 -0.95 50.23 32.02
C ILE A 518 -1.03 49.47 33.35
N THR A 519 -1.96 49.87 34.21
CA THR A 519 -2.25 49.17 35.47
C THR A 519 -3.73 48.80 35.60
N GLY A 520 -4.02 47.55 35.97
CA GLY A 520 -5.38 47.05 36.23
C GLY A 520 -5.81 45.96 35.26
N MET A 521 -6.90 46.14 34.52
CA MET A 521 -7.43 45.16 33.56
C MET A 521 -7.53 43.74 34.13
N GLY A 522 -8.25 43.58 35.23
CA GLY A 522 -8.32 42.29 35.92
C GLY A 522 -9.74 41.95 36.36
N SER A 523 -9.99 40.68 36.56
CA SER A 523 -11.23 40.19 37.16
C SER A 523 -10.91 39.14 38.21
N GLY A 524 -11.91 38.71 38.97
CA GLY A 524 -11.79 37.63 39.94
C GLY A 524 -11.48 38.12 41.34
N PHE A 525 -10.65 37.39 42.07
CA PHE A 525 -10.52 37.56 43.50
C PHE A 525 -9.05 37.52 43.93
N PHE A 526 -8.62 38.53 44.68
CA PHE A 526 -7.31 38.60 45.32
C PHE A 526 -6.13 38.51 44.34
N ASN A 527 -6.32 38.91 43.08
CA ASN A 527 -5.24 38.92 42.10
C ASN A 527 -4.32 40.13 42.31
N THR A 528 -3.02 39.94 42.19
CA THR A 528 -1.98 40.96 42.34
C THR A 528 -1.21 41.11 41.03
N GLY A 529 -1.47 42.20 40.32
CA GLY A 529 -0.77 42.67 39.13
C GLY A 529 0.62 43.18 39.47
N VAL A 530 1.66 42.48 39.01
CA VAL A 530 3.06 42.88 39.17
C VAL A 530 3.65 43.28 37.81
N PRO A 531 4.43 44.36 37.70
CA PRO A 531 5.00 44.82 36.44
C PRO A 531 5.77 43.73 35.69
N THR A 532 5.43 43.50 34.43
CA THR A 532 6.17 42.64 33.50
C THR A 532 6.63 43.43 32.28
N ASN A 533 7.86 43.17 31.83
CA ASN A 533 8.44 43.79 30.65
C ASN A 533 8.24 42.86 29.44
N LEU A 534 7.11 43.01 28.77
CA LEU A 534 6.92 42.48 27.42
C LEU A 534 7.58 43.45 26.44
N SER A 535 7.89 43.03 25.21
CA SER A 535 8.38 43.95 24.17
C SER A 535 7.35 45.06 23.90
N GLY A 536 7.43 46.19 24.63
CA GLY A 536 6.35 47.19 24.70
C GLY A 536 6.25 47.90 26.07
N PRO A 537 5.11 48.55 26.37
CA PRO A 537 4.90 49.26 27.63
C PRO A 537 4.85 48.31 28.84
N THR A 538 5.28 48.80 30.01
CA THR A 538 5.18 48.08 31.28
C THR A 538 3.72 47.83 31.66
N ILE A 539 3.33 46.56 31.82
CA ILE A 539 1.97 46.15 32.19
C ILE A 539 1.99 45.55 33.60
N ALA A 540 1.07 45.99 34.47
CA ALA A 540 0.73 45.32 35.73
C ALA A 540 -0.77 45.00 35.73
N GLY A 541 -1.16 43.76 35.43
CA GLY A 541 -2.57 43.44 35.20
C GLY A 541 -2.85 42.24 34.31
N PHE A 542 -4.04 42.23 33.67
CA PHE A 542 -4.51 41.13 32.81
C PHE A 542 -4.63 39.79 33.52
N ASN A 543 -5.08 39.84 34.78
CA ASN A 543 -5.28 38.66 35.58
C ASN A 543 -6.77 38.34 35.70
N SER A 544 -7.14 37.08 35.53
CA SER A 544 -8.45 36.55 35.93
C SER A 544 -8.27 35.39 36.90
N GLY A 545 -9.30 35.05 37.66
CA GLY A 545 -9.30 33.90 38.57
C GLY A 545 -9.03 34.27 40.02
N PHE A 546 -8.22 33.48 40.72
CA PHE A 546 -8.12 33.51 42.19
C PHE A 546 -6.67 33.50 42.69
N PHE A 547 -6.25 34.51 43.44
CA PHE A 547 -4.92 34.57 44.08
C PHE A 547 -3.73 34.45 43.08
N ASN A 548 -3.84 35.05 41.90
CA ASN A 548 -2.74 35.12 40.95
C ASN A 548 -1.80 36.29 41.30
N ASN A 549 -0.48 36.08 41.21
CA ASN A 549 0.56 37.06 41.51
C ASN A 549 1.55 37.16 40.34
N GLY A 550 1.41 38.23 39.56
CA GLY A 550 2.09 38.44 38.28
C GLY A 550 1.22 39.27 37.34
N SER A 551 1.49 39.24 36.04
CA SER A 551 0.62 39.79 35.01
C SER A 551 0.38 38.75 33.93
N LEU A 552 -0.72 38.88 33.17
CA LEU A 552 -1.12 37.92 32.13
C LEU A 552 -1.37 36.50 32.66
N LEU A 553 -2.01 36.39 33.83
CA LEU A 553 -2.25 35.11 34.50
C LEU A 553 -3.75 34.75 34.58
N THR A 554 -4.04 33.46 34.49
CA THR A 554 -5.37 32.90 34.69
C THR A 554 -5.33 31.71 35.63
N GLY A 555 -6.51 31.25 36.03
CA GLY A 555 -6.67 30.13 36.94
C GLY A 555 -6.49 30.55 38.38
N PHE A 556 -5.76 29.77 39.14
CA PHE A 556 -5.61 29.97 40.58
C PHE A 556 -4.17 29.85 41.03
N PHE A 557 -3.83 30.59 42.09
CA PHE A 557 -2.54 30.50 42.78
C PHE A 557 -1.31 30.64 41.85
N SER A 558 -1.43 31.41 40.77
CA SER A 558 -0.38 31.60 39.76
C SER A 558 0.10 30.30 39.10
N ILE A 559 -0.74 29.26 39.04
CA ILE A 559 -0.34 27.95 38.51
C ILE A 559 0.13 28.02 37.05
N THR A 560 -0.46 28.91 36.24
CA THR A 560 -0.05 29.12 34.85
C THR A 560 1.37 29.66 34.74
N ARG A 561 1.79 30.50 35.68
CA ARG A 561 3.17 31.01 35.76
C ARG A 561 4.18 29.89 36.02
N LEU A 562 3.88 28.99 36.95
CA LEU A 562 4.75 27.85 37.24
C LEU A 562 4.94 26.96 36.00
N LEU A 563 3.90 26.81 35.19
CA LEU A 563 3.96 26.04 33.95
C LEU A 563 4.81 26.73 32.87
N GLN A 564 4.83 28.07 32.83
CA GLN A 564 5.70 28.85 31.93
C GLN A 564 7.19 28.68 32.27
N GLU A 565 7.51 28.44 33.54
CA GLU A 565 8.90 28.28 34.04
C GLU A 565 9.45 26.84 33.90
N LEU A 566 8.63 25.86 33.48
CA LEU A 566 9.09 24.48 33.23
C LEU A 566 9.95 24.43 31.95
N THR A 567 11.23 24.06 32.09
CA THR A 567 12.21 24.00 31.00
C THR A 567 12.14 22.76 30.14
#